data_AF-A0A1H3ZA22-F1
#
_entry.id   AF-A0A1H3ZA22-F1
#
_cell.length_a   1.000
_cell.length_b   1.000
_cell.length_c   1.000
_cell.angle_alpha   90.00
_cell.angle_beta   90.00
_cell.angle_gamma   90.00
#
_symmetry.space_group_name_H-M   'P 1'
#
loop_
_entity.id
_entity.type
_entity.pdbx_description
1 polymer ?
#
loop_
_entity_poly.entity_id
_entity_poly.type
_entity_poly.pdbx_seq_one_letter_code
_entity_poly.pdbx_strand_id
1 'polypeptide(L)'
;MSSAIGIVAIALVTSLFMAFTVGANSNSAPIAPAVGANAISTLKGALLVGIVAALGAVAQGGSISETIGHGLVTGVTITPLAAATTLLTAATLITVGNTYGYPIPSAFTVSGAAIGAGLALGGGLAVGTYLQILGFWFAIPIVEAVLAYGLARLLLGDRIPDTVSIPLLVAGVGYALANVQLSFVPTPRGEQGSLAGFLAHGLVGQSALFGRDGLAVVLVSVVVALVAVAIAYRQLERDVTRGINRILIALALVVVFTSGGTQVGLATGPLEPVFSSALGLPGLYLLALGSIGILLGGWVRSPRLIQAVSREYASLGPKRSIAAFIPAFLVAQTAIILGFPISFNKVMISSIVGAGLVGGSSGSGGVSVKKTGYTLGAWVGSMVGGAAISFALYHVLAAVLGLG
;
A
#
# COMPACT_ATOMS: atom_id res chain seq x y z
N MET A 1 4.61 35.37 -11.72
CA MET A 1 5.14 34.73 -10.49
C MET A 1 4.04 34.40 -9.48
N SER A 2 3.09 35.30 -9.21
CA SER A 2 1.94 35.03 -8.31
C SER A 2 1.06 33.86 -8.75
N SER A 3 0.80 33.72 -10.06
CA SER A 3 0.01 32.61 -10.61
C SER A 3 0.68 31.23 -10.43
N ALA A 4 1.99 31.14 -10.66
CA ALA A 4 2.74 29.89 -10.51
C ALA A 4 2.76 29.39 -9.06
N ILE A 5 2.98 30.28 -8.09
CA ILE A 5 2.93 29.95 -6.66
C ILE A 5 1.54 29.47 -6.26
N GLY A 6 0.49 30.12 -6.78
CA GLY A 6 -0.90 29.71 -6.54
C GLY A 6 -1.19 28.28 -7.03
N ILE A 7 -0.74 27.91 -8.23
CA ILE A 7 -0.97 26.57 -8.79
C ILE A 7 -0.21 25.51 -7.99
N VAL A 8 1.04 25.79 -7.58
CA VAL A 8 1.80 24.87 -6.72
C VAL A 8 1.10 24.70 -5.37
N ALA A 9 0.59 25.78 -4.76
CA ALA A 9 -0.17 25.69 -3.51
C ALA A 9 -1.43 24.83 -3.66
N ILE A 10 -2.18 24.98 -4.76
CA ILE A 10 -3.34 24.12 -5.06
C ILE A 10 -2.92 22.65 -5.22
N ALA A 11 -1.81 22.39 -5.91
CA ALA A 11 -1.29 21.05 -6.10
C ALA A 11 -0.89 20.40 -4.76
N LEU A 12 -0.27 21.16 -3.85
CA LEU A 12 0.05 20.69 -2.49
C LEU A 12 -1.21 20.39 -1.67
N VAL A 13 -2.22 21.26 -1.72
CA VAL A 13 -3.50 21.06 -1.02
C VAL A 13 -4.24 19.82 -1.55
N THR A 14 -4.27 19.63 -2.87
CA THR A 14 -4.90 18.46 -3.48
C THR A 14 -4.13 17.16 -3.18
N SER A 15 -2.80 17.21 -3.09
CA SER A 15 -1.98 16.10 -2.58
C SER A 15 -2.30 15.76 -1.12
N LEU A 16 -2.40 16.75 -0.25
CA LEU A 16 -2.83 16.55 1.15
C LEU A 16 -4.24 15.96 1.24
N PHE A 17 -5.16 16.43 0.39
CA PHE A 17 -6.52 15.88 0.31
C PHE A 17 -6.50 14.41 -0.14
N MET A 18 -5.71 14.08 -1.17
CA MET A 18 -5.54 12.70 -1.62
C MET A 18 -4.93 11.82 -0.52
N ALA A 19 -3.88 12.31 0.15
CA ALA A 19 -3.21 11.63 1.25
C ALA A 19 -4.16 11.37 2.43
N PHE A 20 -4.99 12.36 2.79
CA PHE A 20 -6.06 12.22 3.76
C PHE A 20 -7.06 11.13 3.36
N THR A 21 -7.48 11.12 2.10
CA THR A 21 -8.45 10.15 1.58
C THR A 21 -7.92 8.71 1.60
N VAL A 22 -6.66 8.49 1.19
CA VAL A 22 -6.05 7.15 1.26
C VAL A 22 -5.72 6.72 2.70
N GLY A 23 -5.35 7.67 3.56
CA GLY A 23 -5.14 7.42 4.99
C GLY A 23 -6.42 6.95 5.68
N ALA A 24 -7.54 7.60 5.38
CA ALA A 24 -8.84 7.23 5.90
C ALA A 24 -9.27 5.82 5.45
N ASN A 25 -9.10 5.51 4.16
CA ASN A 25 -9.65 4.32 3.52
C ASN A 25 -8.64 3.17 3.46
N SER A 26 -7.66 3.28 2.57
CA SER A 26 -6.75 2.19 2.20
C SER A 26 -5.83 1.73 3.33
N ASN A 27 -5.38 2.66 4.18
CA ASN A 27 -4.46 2.34 5.27
C ASN A 27 -5.17 1.69 6.48
N SER A 28 -6.50 1.75 6.53
CA SER A 28 -7.29 1.19 7.63
C SER A 28 -7.80 -0.23 7.36
N ALA A 29 -7.91 -0.65 6.10
CA ALA A 29 -8.29 -2.02 5.75
C ALA A 29 -7.44 -3.11 6.43
N PRO A 30 -6.10 -2.96 6.58
CA PRO A 30 -5.28 -3.99 7.20
C PRO A 30 -5.53 -4.20 8.69
N ILE A 31 -6.03 -3.21 9.43
CA ILE A 31 -6.29 -3.41 10.87
C ILE A 31 -7.65 -4.07 11.13
N ALA A 32 -8.56 -4.03 10.15
CA ALA A 32 -9.94 -4.48 10.33
C ALA A 32 -10.08 -5.97 10.72
N PRO A 33 -9.31 -6.94 10.15
CA PRO A 33 -9.36 -8.33 10.61
C PRO A 33 -8.88 -8.54 12.05
N ALA A 34 -7.93 -7.71 12.53
CA ALA A 34 -7.47 -7.78 13.92
C ALA A 34 -8.53 -7.22 14.90
N VAL A 35 -9.25 -6.16 14.48
CA VAL A 35 -10.39 -5.63 15.23
C VAL A 35 -11.56 -6.61 15.22
N GLY A 36 -11.86 -7.21 14.06
CA GLY A 36 -12.92 -8.22 13.92
C GLY A 36 -12.67 -9.47 14.75
N ALA A 37 -11.41 -9.86 14.91
CA ALA A 37 -11.00 -10.95 15.81
C ALA A 37 -10.97 -10.56 17.30
N ASN A 38 -11.43 -9.36 17.67
CA ASN A 38 -11.40 -8.80 19.03
C ASN A 38 -10.00 -8.73 19.67
N ALA A 39 -8.94 -8.67 18.85
CA ALA A 39 -7.58 -8.55 19.37
C ALA A 39 -7.25 -7.10 19.79
N ILE A 40 -7.83 -6.11 19.11
CA ILE A 40 -7.64 -4.68 19.39
C ILE A 40 -8.94 -3.91 19.20
N SER A 41 -9.16 -2.86 20.00
CA SER A 41 -10.34 -2.00 19.84
C SER A 41 -10.20 -1.08 18.62
N THR A 42 -11.33 -0.65 18.06
CA THR A 42 -11.35 0.23 16.88
C THR A 42 -10.52 1.50 17.08
N LEU A 43 -10.72 2.22 18.20
CA LEU A 43 -10.05 3.50 18.43
C LEU A 43 -8.53 3.33 18.57
N LYS A 44 -8.08 2.29 19.29
CA LYS A 44 -6.65 1.96 19.37
C LYS A 44 -6.10 1.56 18.00
N GLY A 45 -6.85 0.77 17.24
CA GLY A 45 -6.51 0.41 15.87
C GLY A 45 -6.35 1.64 14.97
N ALA A 46 -7.29 2.58 15.01
CA ALA A 46 -7.24 3.81 14.22
C ALA A 46 -6.05 4.72 14.60
N LEU A 47 -5.76 4.86 15.90
CA LEU A 47 -4.60 5.61 16.40
C LEU A 47 -3.29 5.03 15.82
N LEU A 48 -3.12 3.71 15.96
CA LEU A 48 -1.94 3.00 15.45
C LEU A 48 -1.87 3.05 13.92
N VAL A 49 -3.00 2.95 13.21
CA VAL A 49 -3.05 3.10 11.75
C VAL A 49 -2.46 4.44 11.32
N GLY A 50 -2.91 5.55 11.90
CA GLY A 50 -2.40 6.87 11.54
C GLY A 50 -0.88 7.00 11.74
N ILE A 51 -0.35 6.52 12.86
CA ILE A 51 1.08 6.61 13.18
C ILE A 51 1.90 5.67 12.28
N VAL A 52 1.53 4.39 12.23
CA VAL A 52 2.32 3.34 11.56
C VAL A 52 2.25 3.50 10.04
N ALA A 53 1.10 3.89 9.48
CA ALA A 53 1.00 4.19 8.06
C ALA A 53 1.78 5.46 7.68
N ALA A 54 1.82 6.47 8.53
CA ALA A 54 2.63 7.67 8.29
C ALA A 54 4.14 7.35 8.31
N LEU A 55 4.60 6.52 9.25
CA LEU A 55 5.98 6.02 9.26
C LEU A 55 6.29 5.24 7.98
N GLY A 56 5.37 4.36 7.57
CA GLY A 56 5.49 3.61 6.32
C GLY A 56 5.52 4.47 5.08
N ALA A 57 4.74 5.55 5.06
CA ALA A 57 4.69 6.52 3.98
C ALA A 57 6.06 7.19 3.76
N VAL A 58 6.65 7.75 4.82
CA VAL A 58 7.99 8.36 4.74
C VAL A 58 9.06 7.32 4.40
N ALA A 59 8.91 6.11 4.93
CA ALA A 59 9.91 5.06 4.76
C ALA A 59 9.90 4.39 3.38
N GLN A 60 8.75 4.12 2.77
CA GLN A 60 8.66 3.26 1.57
C GLN A 60 7.96 3.91 0.38
N GLY A 61 7.56 5.19 0.48
CA GLY A 61 6.74 5.84 -0.55
C GLY A 61 7.44 6.16 -1.87
N GLY A 62 8.77 6.13 -1.91
CA GLY A 62 9.57 6.63 -3.03
C GLY A 62 9.27 5.94 -4.36
N SER A 63 9.36 4.61 -4.44
CA SER A 63 9.26 3.87 -5.71
C SER A 63 7.90 4.01 -6.41
N ILE A 64 6.81 4.03 -5.64
CA ILE A 64 5.47 4.22 -6.17
C ILE A 64 5.26 5.67 -6.58
N SER A 65 5.79 6.63 -5.81
CA SER A 65 5.76 8.05 -6.16
C SER A 65 6.45 8.31 -7.51
N GLU A 66 7.64 7.73 -7.70
CA GLU A 66 8.42 7.83 -8.94
C GLU A 66 7.66 7.24 -10.14
N THR A 67 7.06 6.06 -9.97
CA THR A 67 6.28 5.43 -11.05
C THR A 67 5.05 6.24 -11.43
N ILE A 68 4.31 6.80 -10.45
CA ILE A 68 3.15 7.65 -10.73
C ILE A 68 3.58 8.99 -11.36
N GLY A 69 4.71 9.56 -10.94
CA GLY A 69 5.21 10.85 -11.43
C GLY A 69 5.82 10.80 -12.83
N HIS A 70 6.60 9.76 -13.12
CA HIS A 70 7.39 9.65 -14.37
C HIS A 70 7.08 8.42 -15.22
N GLY A 71 6.57 7.35 -14.62
CA GLY A 71 6.46 6.05 -15.28
C GLY A 71 5.20 5.85 -16.12
N LEU A 72 4.22 6.75 -16.01
CA LEU A 72 2.87 6.57 -16.57
C LEU A 72 2.63 7.33 -17.90
N VAL A 73 3.29 8.46 -18.11
CA VAL A 73 3.06 9.35 -19.26
C VAL A 73 4.40 9.65 -19.93
N THR A 74 4.46 9.57 -21.26
CA THR A 74 5.68 9.77 -22.04
C THR A 74 5.66 11.07 -22.83
N GLY A 75 6.82 11.66 -23.09
CA GLY A 75 6.96 12.81 -24.00
C GLY A 75 6.58 14.17 -23.41
N VAL A 76 6.14 14.21 -22.15
CA VAL A 76 5.85 15.44 -21.38
C VAL A 76 6.24 15.24 -19.92
N THR A 77 6.51 16.34 -19.23
CA THR A 77 6.70 16.37 -17.77
C THR A 77 5.42 16.84 -17.10
N ILE A 78 4.98 16.17 -16.04
CA ILE A 78 3.77 16.56 -15.31
C ILE A 78 3.95 17.95 -14.69
N THR A 79 3.07 18.88 -15.07
CA THR A 79 3.06 20.26 -14.56
C THR A 79 2.32 20.34 -13.21
N PRO A 80 2.51 21.40 -12.41
CA PRO A 80 1.75 21.60 -11.18
C PRO A 80 0.22 21.58 -11.39
N LEU A 81 -0.26 22.11 -12.53
CA LEU A 81 -1.68 22.08 -12.87
C LEU A 81 -2.17 20.66 -13.15
N ALA A 82 -1.41 19.89 -13.94
CA ALA A 82 -1.73 18.49 -14.23
C ALA A 82 -1.65 17.59 -12.98
N ALA A 83 -0.71 17.87 -12.07
CA ALA A 83 -0.64 17.21 -10.77
C ALA A 83 -1.89 17.51 -9.93
N ALA A 84 -2.28 18.79 -9.85
CA ALA A 84 -3.46 19.21 -9.12
C ALA A 84 -4.75 18.60 -9.68
N THR A 85 -4.92 18.57 -11.01
CA THR A 85 -6.09 17.97 -11.65
C THR A 85 -6.14 16.46 -11.41
N THR A 86 -5.01 15.77 -11.53
CA THR A 86 -4.88 14.34 -11.26
C THR A 86 -5.33 14.01 -9.83
N LEU A 87 -4.73 14.70 -8.85
CA LEU A 87 -4.95 14.45 -7.44
C LEU A 87 -6.36 14.84 -6.99
N LEU A 88 -6.87 15.98 -7.47
CA LEU A 88 -8.23 16.42 -7.15
C LEU A 88 -9.28 15.47 -7.72
N THR A 89 -9.14 15.05 -8.98
CA THR A 89 -10.05 14.08 -9.60
C THR A 89 -10.04 12.76 -8.82
N ALA A 90 -8.85 12.22 -8.55
CA ALA A 90 -8.74 10.95 -7.85
C ALA A 90 -9.29 11.01 -6.41
N ALA A 91 -8.87 12.02 -5.64
CA ALA A 91 -9.32 12.19 -4.26
C ALA A 91 -10.83 12.39 -4.16
N THR A 92 -11.42 13.14 -5.09
CA THR A 92 -12.87 13.38 -5.14
C THR A 92 -13.62 12.09 -5.46
N LEU A 93 -13.24 11.37 -6.52
CA LEU A 93 -13.89 10.12 -6.91
C LEU A 93 -13.82 9.07 -5.81
N ILE A 94 -12.66 8.92 -5.16
CA ILE A 94 -12.48 7.97 -4.06
C ILE A 94 -13.32 8.39 -2.85
N THR A 95 -13.32 9.67 -2.49
CA THR A 95 -14.09 10.18 -1.34
C THR A 95 -15.59 9.99 -1.55
N VAL A 96 -16.09 10.36 -2.73
CA VAL A 96 -17.50 10.21 -3.11
C VAL A 96 -17.89 8.74 -3.11
N GLY A 97 -17.15 7.89 -3.81
CA GLY A 97 -17.46 6.46 -3.88
C GLY A 97 -17.50 5.81 -2.49
N ASN A 98 -16.49 6.07 -1.65
CA ASN A 98 -16.47 5.53 -0.29
C ASN A 98 -17.64 6.04 0.58
N THR A 99 -18.06 7.30 0.40
CA THR A 99 -19.19 7.87 1.16
C THR A 99 -20.50 7.18 0.79
N TYR A 100 -20.66 6.77 -0.47
CA TYR A 100 -21.82 6.00 -0.93
C TYR A 100 -21.65 4.47 -0.80
N GLY A 101 -20.59 4.00 -0.14
CA GLY A 101 -20.37 2.58 0.12
C GLY A 101 -19.76 1.79 -1.04
N TYR A 102 -19.27 2.46 -2.09
CA TYR A 102 -18.57 1.85 -3.21
C TYR A 102 -17.05 1.99 -3.02
N PRO A 103 -16.31 0.93 -2.63
CA PRO A 103 -14.87 1.02 -2.43
C PRO A 103 -14.16 1.20 -3.78
N ILE A 104 -13.78 2.45 -4.07
CA ILE A 104 -13.08 2.79 -5.31
C ILE A 104 -11.59 2.44 -5.19
N PRO A 105 -11.03 1.67 -6.14
CA PRO A 105 -9.62 1.27 -6.10
C PRO A 105 -8.68 2.47 -6.38
N SER A 106 -8.03 2.97 -5.33
CA SER A 106 -7.15 4.15 -5.38
C SER A 106 -6.15 4.14 -6.54
N ALA A 107 -5.40 3.04 -6.72
CA ALA A 107 -4.38 2.94 -7.77
C ALA A 107 -4.93 3.08 -9.19
N PHE A 108 -6.11 2.52 -9.47
CA PHE A 108 -6.74 2.62 -10.80
C PHE A 108 -7.20 4.04 -11.07
N THR A 109 -7.83 4.68 -10.08
CA THR A 109 -8.35 6.03 -10.23
C THR A 109 -7.23 7.06 -10.38
N VAL A 110 -6.15 6.94 -9.61
CA VAL A 110 -4.98 7.83 -9.74
C VAL A 110 -4.26 7.60 -11.06
N SER A 111 -4.02 6.34 -11.45
CA SER A 111 -3.37 6.04 -12.73
C SER A 111 -4.21 6.54 -13.91
N GLY A 112 -5.54 6.33 -13.85
CA GLY A 112 -6.48 6.87 -14.83
C GLY A 112 -6.44 8.39 -14.89
N ALA A 113 -6.53 9.08 -13.75
CA ALA A 113 -6.46 10.54 -13.71
C ALA A 113 -5.11 11.07 -14.24
N ALA A 114 -4.00 10.41 -13.91
CA ALA A 114 -2.67 10.75 -14.42
C ALA A 114 -2.57 10.59 -15.94
N ILE A 115 -3.16 9.53 -16.51
CA ILE A 115 -3.32 9.37 -17.96
C ILE A 115 -4.09 10.56 -18.54
N GLY A 116 -5.24 10.89 -17.97
CA GLY A 116 -6.09 11.97 -18.44
C GLY A 116 -5.36 13.32 -18.49
N ALA A 117 -4.72 13.69 -17.38
CA ALA A 117 -3.94 14.93 -17.31
C ALA A 117 -2.71 14.91 -18.23
N GLY A 118 -2.02 13.77 -18.34
CA GLY A 118 -0.87 13.59 -19.22
C GLY A 118 -1.20 13.70 -20.71
N LEU A 119 -2.31 13.11 -21.14
CA LEU A 119 -2.82 13.26 -22.51
C LEU A 119 -3.23 14.71 -22.79
N ALA A 120 -3.81 15.41 -21.81
CA ALA A 120 -4.18 16.82 -21.95
C ALA A 120 -2.96 17.75 -22.10
N LEU A 121 -1.79 17.33 -21.62
CA LEU A 121 -0.50 17.99 -21.87
C LEU A 121 0.09 17.69 -23.26
N GLY A 122 -0.54 16.81 -24.06
CA GLY A 122 0.02 16.32 -25.33
C GLY A 122 0.97 15.13 -25.17
N GLY A 123 1.00 14.49 -24.00
CA GLY A 123 1.81 13.30 -23.73
C GLY A 123 1.25 12.03 -24.39
N GLY A 124 2.09 11.00 -24.43
CA GLY A 124 1.74 9.63 -24.81
C GLY A 124 1.59 8.68 -23.62
N LEU A 125 1.14 7.46 -23.88
CA LEU A 125 1.01 6.40 -22.87
C LEU A 125 2.29 5.56 -22.79
N ALA A 126 2.77 5.32 -21.57
CA ALA A 126 3.82 4.33 -21.31
C ALA A 126 3.29 2.90 -21.41
N VAL A 127 2.95 2.44 -22.62
CA VAL A 127 2.24 1.16 -22.86
C VAL A 127 2.92 -0.03 -22.18
N GLY A 128 4.25 -0.11 -22.22
CA GLY A 128 5.02 -1.17 -21.57
C GLY A 128 4.79 -1.22 -20.05
N THR A 129 4.89 -0.06 -19.39
CA THR A 129 4.64 0.08 -17.95
C THR A 129 3.19 -0.32 -17.62
N TYR A 130 2.22 0.13 -18.40
CA TYR A 130 0.81 -0.24 -18.18
C TYR A 130 0.56 -1.73 -18.31
N LEU A 131 1.15 -2.40 -19.30
CA LEU A 131 0.98 -3.84 -19.46
C LEU A 131 1.52 -4.61 -18.25
N GLN A 132 2.66 -4.19 -17.69
CA GLN A 132 3.23 -4.78 -16.48
C GLN A 132 2.34 -4.53 -15.26
N ILE A 133 1.90 -3.28 -15.04
CA ILE A 133 1.02 -2.91 -13.93
C ILE A 133 -0.31 -3.66 -14.01
N LEU A 134 -0.95 -3.68 -15.19
CA LEU A 134 -2.22 -4.38 -15.41
C LEU A 134 -2.06 -5.89 -15.19
N GLY A 135 -1.00 -6.51 -15.74
CA GLY A 135 -0.69 -7.92 -15.51
C GLY A 135 -0.57 -8.24 -14.02
N PHE A 136 0.16 -7.42 -13.27
CA PHE A 136 0.27 -7.54 -11.82
C PHE A 136 -1.10 -7.36 -11.12
N TRP A 137 -1.89 -6.38 -11.54
CA TRP A 137 -3.22 -6.11 -10.98
C TRP A 137 -4.20 -7.26 -11.14
N PHE A 138 -4.16 -7.96 -12.28
CA PHE A 138 -4.97 -9.15 -12.54
C PHE A 138 -4.45 -10.38 -11.78
N ALA A 139 -3.14 -10.47 -11.53
CA ALA A 139 -2.57 -11.56 -10.76
C ALA A 139 -2.93 -11.49 -9.26
N ILE A 140 -3.01 -10.28 -8.68
CA ILE A 140 -3.24 -10.07 -7.24
C ILE A 140 -4.38 -10.93 -6.68
N PRO A 141 -5.63 -10.90 -7.19
CA PRO A 141 -6.71 -11.63 -6.55
C PRO A 141 -6.49 -13.14 -6.48
N ILE A 142 -5.87 -13.70 -7.51
CA ILE A 142 -5.59 -15.14 -7.61
C ILE A 142 -4.46 -15.52 -6.66
N VAL A 143 -3.34 -14.80 -6.74
CA VAL A 143 -2.15 -15.07 -5.92
C VAL A 143 -2.47 -14.92 -4.43
N GLU A 144 -3.14 -13.83 -4.05
CA GLU A 144 -3.58 -13.58 -2.68
C GLU A 144 -4.50 -14.69 -2.17
N ALA A 145 -5.54 -15.04 -2.93
CA ALA A 145 -6.50 -16.04 -2.49
C ALA A 145 -5.86 -17.42 -2.31
N VAL A 146 -5.00 -17.83 -3.24
CA VAL A 146 -4.31 -19.13 -3.20
C VAL A 146 -3.34 -19.21 -2.03
N LEU A 147 -2.49 -18.19 -1.85
CA LEU A 147 -1.53 -18.16 -0.75
C LEU A 147 -2.25 -18.13 0.61
N ALA A 148 -3.25 -17.26 0.76
CA ALA A 148 -3.99 -17.13 2.01
C ALA A 148 -4.77 -18.41 2.34
N TYR A 149 -5.37 -19.08 1.34
CA TYR A 149 -6.02 -20.39 1.52
C TYR A 149 -5.02 -21.45 1.99
N GLY A 150 -3.84 -21.53 1.35
CA GLY A 150 -2.79 -22.48 1.73
C GLY A 150 -2.31 -22.28 3.17
N LEU A 151 -2.04 -21.02 3.55
CA LEU A 151 -1.63 -20.66 4.90
C LEU A 151 -2.75 -20.90 5.92
N ALA A 152 -4.00 -20.60 5.59
CA ALA A 152 -5.13 -20.85 6.47
C ALA A 152 -5.32 -22.36 6.70
N ARG A 153 -5.16 -23.19 5.66
CA ARG A 153 -5.21 -24.65 5.76
C ARG A 153 -4.09 -25.20 6.65
N LEU A 154 -2.89 -24.62 6.56
CA LEU A 154 -1.76 -24.95 7.41
C LEU A 154 -2.05 -24.62 8.88
N LEU A 155 -2.54 -23.39 9.16
CA LEU A 155 -2.75 -22.91 10.53
C LEU A 155 -3.98 -23.49 11.22
N LEU A 156 -5.00 -23.89 10.46
CA LEU A 156 -6.21 -24.50 11.01
C LEU A 156 -6.11 -26.02 11.12
N GLY A 157 -5.10 -26.65 10.53
CA GLY A 157 -4.90 -28.09 10.65
C GLY A 157 -4.25 -28.47 11.97
N ASP A 158 -4.74 -29.53 12.61
CA ASP A 158 -4.19 -30.03 13.89
C ASP A 158 -2.86 -30.77 13.76
N ARG A 159 -2.31 -30.84 12.54
CA ARG A 159 -1.07 -31.59 12.25
C ARG A 159 0.18 -30.94 12.83
N ILE A 160 0.20 -29.61 12.91
CA ILE A 160 1.38 -28.84 13.34
C ILE A 160 0.93 -27.90 14.47
N PRO A 161 1.55 -27.97 15.66
CA PRO A 161 1.21 -27.10 16.78
C PRO A 161 1.38 -25.62 16.43
N ASP A 162 0.53 -24.76 16.99
CA ASP A 162 0.58 -23.31 16.80
C ASP A 162 1.92 -22.70 17.24
N THR A 163 2.53 -23.29 18.28
CA THR A 163 3.87 -22.93 18.79
C THR A 163 4.98 -23.14 17.78
N VAL A 164 4.72 -23.85 16.68
CA VAL A 164 5.67 -24.09 15.59
C VAL A 164 5.22 -23.41 14.30
N SER A 165 3.96 -23.61 13.89
CA SER A 165 3.45 -23.11 12.62
C SER A 165 3.46 -21.57 12.56
N ILE A 166 3.01 -20.89 13.61
CA ILE A 166 2.94 -19.43 13.63
C ILE A 166 4.34 -18.79 13.69
N PRO A 167 5.28 -19.20 14.56
CA PRO A 167 6.63 -18.64 14.54
C PRO A 167 7.37 -18.86 13.22
N LEU A 168 7.19 -20.01 12.56
CA LEU A 168 7.80 -20.25 11.24
C LEU A 168 7.30 -19.26 10.19
N LEU A 169 6.00 -18.96 10.19
CA LEU A 169 5.43 -17.95 9.30
C LEU A 169 5.92 -16.54 9.64
N VAL A 170 6.05 -16.23 10.93
CA VAL A 170 6.66 -14.97 11.41
C VAL A 170 8.13 -14.87 11.00
N ALA A 171 8.86 -15.97 10.87
CA ALA A 171 10.23 -15.99 10.36
C ALA A 171 10.29 -15.43 8.93
N GLY A 172 9.37 -15.88 8.05
CA GLY A 172 9.28 -15.38 6.68
C GLY A 172 8.98 -13.89 6.63
N VAL A 173 8.08 -13.40 7.49
CA VAL A 173 7.79 -11.97 7.62
C VAL A 173 9.01 -11.20 8.14
N GLY A 174 9.70 -11.73 9.15
CA GLY A 174 10.93 -11.11 9.69
C GLY A 174 12.06 -11.02 8.66
N TYR A 175 12.25 -12.07 7.87
CA TYR A 175 13.20 -12.07 6.76
C TYR A 175 12.84 -11.01 5.70
N ALA A 176 11.58 -10.96 5.29
CA ALA A 176 11.10 -9.96 4.33
C ALA A 176 11.21 -8.54 4.89
N LEU A 177 10.89 -8.31 6.17
CA LEU A 177 11.05 -7.03 6.86
C LEU A 177 12.49 -6.53 6.86
N ALA A 178 13.46 -7.43 7.06
CA ALA A 178 14.88 -7.06 6.98
C ALA A 178 15.28 -6.55 5.58
N ASN A 179 14.56 -6.98 4.55
CA ASN A 179 14.81 -6.65 3.15
C ASN A 179 13.86 -5.60 2.56
N VAL A 180 13.01 -4.99 3.39
CA VAL A 180 12.19 -3.84 3.00
C VAL A 180 13.09 -2.71 2.49
N GLN A 181 12.78 -2.17 1.31
CA GLN A 181 13.49 -1.02 0.75
C GLN A 181 13.01 0.27 1.42
N LEU A 182 13.96 1.06 1.92
CA LEU A 182 13.72 2.28 2.66
C LEU A 182 14.23 3.49 1.87
N SER A 183 13.39 4.51 1.74
CA SER A 183 13.59 5.72 0.92
C SER A 183 14.70 6.63 1.46
N PHE A 184 15.15 6.41 2.69
CA PHE A 184 16.21 7.18 3.35
C PHE A 184 17.50 6.36 3.57
N VAL A 185 17.51 5.08 3.20
CA VAL A 185 18.70 4.22 3.34
C VAL A 185 19.43 4.20 2.00
N PRO A 186 20.66 4.74 1.92
CA PRO A 186 21.42 4.72 0.67
C PRO A 186 21.92 3.30 0.35
N THR A 187 22.10 3.00 -0.94
CA THR A 187 22.71 1.75 -1.42
C THR A 187 23.70 2.03 -2.55
N PRO A 188 24.78 1.23 -2.72
CA PRO A 188 25.74 1.45 -3.81
C PRO A 188 25.14 1.38 -5.22
N ARG A 189 23.95 0.78 -5.37
CA ARG A 189 23.29 0.54 -6.66
C ARG A 189 22.04 1.40 -6.91
N GLY A 190 21.75 2.40 -6.07
CA GLY A 190 20.54 3.23 -6.21
C GLY A 190 20.21 4.05 -4.96
N GLU A 191 19.03 4.66 -4.97
CA GLU A 191 18.61 5.60 -3.93
C GLU A 191 17.88 4.95 -2.74
N GLN A 192 17.46 3.69 -2.87
CA GLN A 192 16.68 2.98 -1.85
C GLN A 192 17.32 1.64 -1.49
N GLY A 193 17.77 1.51 -0.24
CA GLY A 193 18.43 0.35 0.33
C GLY A 193 17.59 -0.32 1.41
N SER A 194 17.94 -1.56 1.77
CA SER A 194 17.28 -2.28 2.87
C SER A 194 18.05 -2.18 4.17
N LEU A 195 17.36 -2.43 5.30
CA LEU A 195 18.01 -2.49 6.62
C LEU A 195 19.10 -3.57 6.65
N ALA A 196 18.82 -4.76 6.10
CA ALA A 196 19.80 -5.82 5.99
C ALA A 196 21.00 -5.42 5.13
N GLY A 197 20.76 -4.72 4.01
CA GLY A 197 21.78 -4.09 3.19
C GLY A 197 22.66 -3.16 4.03
N PHE A 198 22.07 -2.17 4.68
CA PHE A 198 22.80 -1.18 5.47
C PHE A 198 23.65 -1.81 6.57
N LEU A 199 23.09 -2.73 7.35
CA LEU A 199 23.81 -3.41 8.43
C LEU A 199 24.93 -4.32 7.89
N ALA A 200 24.70 -5.01 6.77
CA ALA A 200 25.72 -5.85 6.14
C ALA A 200 26.94 -5.05 5.68
N HIS A 201 26.72 -3.86 5.08
CA HIS A 201 27.82 -2.98 4.65
C HIS A 201 28.66 -2.51 5.84
N GLY A 202 28.02 -2.22 6.98
CA GLY A 202 28.73 -1.84 8.22
C GLY A 202 29.58 -2.97 8.80
N LEU A 203 29.23 -4.23 8.55
CA LEU A 203 29.94 -5.40 9.07
C LEU A 203 31.10 -5.86 8.17
N VAL A 204 30.97 -5.74 6.84
CA VAL A 204 31.95 -6.29 5.88
C VAL A 204 32.96 -5.24 5.38
N GLY A 205 32.67 -3.94 5.54
CA GLY A 205 33.52 -2.85 5.05
C GLY A 205 33.43 -2.65 3.51
N GLN A 206 34.14 -1.65 2.97
CA GLN A 206 34.09 -1.28 1.54
C GLN A 206 34.76 -2.30 0.59
N SER A 207 35.48 -3.31 1.12
CA SER A 207 36.25 -4.27 0.34
C SER A 207 35.42 -5.48 -0.12
N ALA A 208 34.24 -5.21 -0.67
CA ALA A 208 33.35 -6.25 -1.18
C ALA A 208 33.65 -6.60 -2.64
N LEU A 209 34.70 -7.40 -2.83
CA LEU A 209 34.85 -8.19 -4.05
C LEU A 209 33.82 -9.34 -4.03
N PHE A 210 33.00 -9.41 -5.09
CA PHE A 210 32.17 -10.54 -5.54
C PHE A 210 31.53 -11.43 -4.44
N GLY A 211 30.25 -11.18 -4.14
CA GLY A 211 29.35 -12.16 -3.51
C GLY A 211 29.28 -12.17 -1.98
N ARG A 212 30.25 -11.58 -1.27
CA ARG A 212 30.25 -11.51 0.21
C ARG A 212 29.15 -10.62 0.80
N ASP A 213 28.79 -9.53 0.12
CA ASP A 213 27.68 -8.66 0.56
C ASP A 213 26.34 -9.39 0.54
N GLY A 214 26.11 -10.22 -0.48
CA GLY A 214 24.89 -11.02 -0.58
C GLY A 214 24.78 -12.01 0.58
N LEU A 215 25.87 -12.68 0.95
CA LEU A 215 25.90 -13.57 2.11
C LEU A 215 25.67 -12.82 3.42
N ALA A 216 26.29 -11.65 3.60
CA ALA A 216 26.10 -10.84 4.80
C ALA A 216 24.65 -10.33 4.93
N VAL A 217 24.04 -9.89 3.83
CA VAL A 217 22.62 -9.51 3.79
C VAL A 217 21.72 -10.68 4.16
N VAL A 218 21.98 -11.87 3.61
CA VAL A 218 21.23 -13.10 3.96
C VAL A 218 21.40 -13.43 5.45
N LEU A 219 22.62 -13.34 6.00
CA LEU A 219 22.88 -13.61 7.42
C LEU A 219 22.13 -12.62 8.33
N VAL A 220 22.19 -11.31 8.05
CA VAL A 220 21.44 -10.31 8.81
C VAL A 220 19.94 -10.59 8.74
N SER A 221 19.43 -10.92 7.55
CA SER A 221 18.01 -11.25 7.35
C SER A 221 17.59 -12.49 8.13
N VAL A 222 18.43 -13.53 8.15
CA VAL A 222 18.20 -14.75 8.94
C VAL A 222 18.22 -14.43 10.43
N VAL A 223 19.14 -13.60 10.91
CA VAL A 223 19.18 -13.18 12.33
C VAL A 223 17.90 -12.45 12.71
N VAL A 224 17.42 -11.50 11.90
CA VAL A 224 16.15 -10.80 12.15
C VAL A 224 14.98 -11.80 12.18
N ALA A 225 14.95 -12.75 11.24
CA ALA A 225 13.93 -13.81 11.22
C ALA A 225 13.96 -14.68 12.49
N LEU A 226 15.15 -15.10 12.95
CA LEU A 226 15.32 -15.89 14.16
C LEU A 226 14.93 -15.12 15.43
N VAL A 227 15.23 -13.82 15.50
CA VAL A 227 14.76 -12.95 16.59
C VAL A 227 13.24 -12.88 16.59
N ALA A 228 12.61 -12.71 15.42
CA ALA A 228 11.15 -12.69 15.29
C ALA A 228 10.52 -14.03 15.73
N VAL A 229 11.12 -15.17 15.34
CA VAL A 229 10.74 -16.51 15.80
C VAL A 229 10.83 -16.62 17.32
N ALA A 230 11.96 -16.22 17.91
CA ALA A 230 12.17 -16.32 19.35
C ALA A 230 11.16 -15.48 20.13
N ILE A 231 10.82 -14.29 19.64
CA ILE A 231 9.76 -13.45 20.22
C ILE A 231 8.40 -14.13 20.08
N ALA A 232 8.03 -14.61 18.90
CA ALA A 232 6.74 -15.27 18.66
C ALA A 232 6.58 -16.54 19.50
N TYR A 233 7.60 -17.40 19.54
CA TYR A 233 7.62 -18.62 20.33
C TYR A 233 7.43 -18.33 21.82
N ARG A 234 8.21 -17.42 22.39
CA ARG A 234 8.08 -17.03 23.81
C ARG A 234 6.71 -16.48 24.17
N GLN A 235 6.03 -15.81 23.24
CA GLN A 235 4.68 -15.32 23.49
C GLN A 235 3.65 -16.44 23.48
N LEU A 236 3.77 -17.40 22.56
CA LEU A 236 2.86 -18.55 22.47
C LEU A 236 3.07 -19.55 23.61
N GLU A 237 4.31 -19.78 24.03
CA GLU A 237 4.65 -20.66 25.15
C GLU A 237 4.05 -20.16 26.48
N ARG A 238 4.04 -18.84 26.70
CA ARG A 238 3.48 -18.24 27.92
C ARG A 238 1.95 -18.29 27.97
N ASP A 239 1.30 -17.97 26.86
CA ASP A 239 -0.16 -17.96 26.73
C ASP A 239 -0.51 -17.99 25.24
N VAL A 240 -0.97 -19.13 24.75
CA VAL A 240 -1.24 -19.34 23.31
C VAL A 240 -2.23 -18.32 22.78
N THR A 241 -3.35 -18.10 23.49
CA THR A 241 -4.42 -17.20 23.02
C THR A 241 -3.95 -15.75 22.98
N ARG A 242 -3.32 -15.27 24.06
CA ARG A 242 -2.78 -13.90 24.08
C ARG A 242 -1.61 -13.74 23.11
N GLY A 243 -0.78 -14.78 22.95
CA GLY A 243 0.32 -14.83 22.02
C GLY A 243 -0.15 -14.66 20.57
N ILE A 244 -1.16 -15.44 20.15
CA ILE A 244 -1.79 -15.33 18.84
C ILE A 244 -2.32 -13.91 18.61
N ASN A 245 -3.05 -13.34 19.58
CA ASN A 245 -3.61 -11.99 19.45
C ASN A 245 -2.52 -10.92 19.31
N ARG A 246 -1.42 -11.01 20.06
CA ARG A 246 -0.31 -10.06 19.95
C ARG A 246 0.43 -10.19 18.61
N ILE A 247 0.64 -11.42 18.14
CA ILE A 247 1.24 -11.68 16.82
C ILE A 247 0.32 -11.14 15.71
N LEU A 248 -0.99 -11.37 15.82
CA LEU A 248 -1.97 -10.85 14.88
C LEU A 248 -1.93 -9.32 14.78
N ILE A 249 -1.88 -8.62 15.92
CA ILE A 249 -1.77 -7.15 15.93
C ILE A 249 -0.44 -6.72 15.31
N ALA A 250 0.68 -7.36 15.68
CA ALA A 250 1.99 -7.01 15.13
C ALA A 250 2.03 -7.17 13.60
N LEU A 251 1.50 -8.29 13.07
CA LEU A 251 1.39 -8.52 11.63
C LEU A 251 0.47 -7.48 10.97
N ALA A 252 -0.68 -7.17 11.57
CA ALA A 252 -1.55 -6.12 11.06
C ALA A 252 -0.80 -4.78 10.94
N LEU A 253 0.00 -4.41 11.94
CA LEU A 253 0.79 -3.17 11.91
C LEU A 253 1.89 -3.19 10.85
N VAL A 254 2.54 -4.34 10.60
CA VAL A 254 3.49 -4.50 9.49
C VAL A 254 2.80 -4.27 8.14
N VAL A 255 1.60 -4.81 7.97
CA VAL A 255 0.79 -4.62 6.77
C VAL A 255 0.33 -3.15 6.65
N VAL A 256 -0.06 -2.50 7.75
CA VAL A 256 -0.38 -1.06 7.78
C VAL A 256 0.82 -0.20 7.38
N PHE A 257 2.02 -0.50 7.88
CA PHE A 257 3.25 0.21 7.51
C PHE A 257 3.49 0.12 6.00
N THR A 258 3.38 -1.09 5.46
CA THR A 258 3.51 -1.35 4.02
C THR A 258 2.44 -0.62 3.21
N SER A 259 1.19 -0.64 3.68
CA SER A 259 0.09 0.10 3.06
C SER A 259 0.39 1.59 3.00
N GLY A 260 0.86 2.19 4.09
CA GLY A 260 1.31 3.58 4.14
C GLY A 260 2.30 3.95 3.04
N GLY A 261 3.33 3.12 2.84
CA GLY A 261 4.30 3.27 1.76
C GLY A 261 3.66 3.25 0.37
N THR A 262 2.84 2.24 0.09
CA THR A 262 2.19 2.15 -1.22
C THR A 262 1.22 3.30 -1.49
N GLN A 263 0.46 3.72 -0.49
CA GLN A 263 -0.64 4.67 -0.67
C GLN A 263 -0.15 6.11 -0.70
N VAL A 264 0.94 6.46 0.00
CA VAL A 264 1.49 7.82 -0.10
C VAL A 264 1.99 8.10 -1.51
N GLY A 265 2.59 7.13 -2.19
CA GLY A 265 3.07 7.30 -3.57
C GLY A 265 1.94 7.65 -4.54
N LEU A 266 0.72 7.17 -4.29
CA LEU A 266 -0.47 7.56 -5.07
C LEU A 266 -0.90 9.01 -4.82
N ALA A 267 -0.63 9.55 -3.63
CA ALA A 267 -1.00 10.91 -3.24
C ALA A 267 0.09 11.94 -3.56
N THR A 268 1.33 11.50 -3.65
CA THR A 268 2.51 12.35 -3.84
C THR A 268 3.09 12.25 -5.23
N GLY A 269 3.01 11.09 -5.88
CA GLY A 269 3.62 10.84 -7.18
C GLY A 269 3.35 11.87 -8.27
N PRO A 270 2.12 12.38 -8.46
CA PRO A 270 1.87 13.39 -9.49
C PRO A 270 2.63 14.70 -9.25
N LEU A 271 3.03 14.98 -8.01
CA LEU A 271 3.88 16.12 -7.64
C LEU A 271 5.38 15.84 -7.70
N GLU A 272 5.79 14.58 -7.85
CA GLU A 272 7.21 14.21 -7.88
C GLU A 272 7.97 15.05 -8.92
N PRO A 273 7.54 15.13 -10.21
CA PRO A 273 8.30 15.86 -11.22
C PRO A 273 8.42 17.36 -10.91
N VAL A 274 7.43 17.92 -10.20
CA VAL A 274 7.46 19.31 -9.74
C VAL A 274 8.52 19.50 -8.65
N PHE A 275 8.61 18.57 -7.70
CA PHE A 275 9.59 18.65 -6.61
C PHE A 275 11.01 18.41 -7.11
N SER A 276 11.23 17.36 -7.90
CA SER A 276 12.54 16.97 -8.39
C SER A 276 13.06 17.93 -9.44
N SER A 277 12.26 18.24 -10.47
CA SER A 277 12.73 19.00 -11.64
C SER A 277 12.56 20.51 -11.50
N ALA A 278 11.46 20.99 -10.89
CA ALA A 278 11.18 22.43 -10.81
C ALA A 278 11.70 23.08 -9.51
N LEU A 279 11.67 22.37 -8.38
CA LEU A 279 12.10 22.89 -7.08
C LEU A 279 13.48 22.39 -6.65
N GLY A 280 14.00 21.33 -7.25
CA GLY A 280 15.28 20.70 -6.84
C GLY A 280 15.25 20.16 -5.41
N LEU A 281 14.07 19.80 -4.91
CA LEU A 281 13.87 19.32 -3.54
C LEU A 281 13.84 17.79 -3.50
N PRO A 282 14.49 17.16 -2.50
CA PRO A 282 14.40 15.72 -2.28
C PRO A 282 12.96 15.23 -2.14
N GLY A 283 12.63 14.10 -2.78
CA GLY A 283 11.31 13.46 -2.69
C GLY A 283 10.86 13.14 -1.26
N LEU A 284 11.82 13.00 -0.32
CA LEU A 284 11.52 12.80 1.11
C LEU A 284 10.62 13.89 1.70
N TYR A 285 10.78 15.16 1.29
CA TYR A 285 9.92 16.25 1.76
C TYR A 285 8.47 16.07 1.30
N LEU A 286 8.30 15.60 0.08
CA LEU A 286 6.99 15.32 -0.48
C LEU A 286 6.34 14.12 0.21
N LEU A 287 7.11 13.05 0.50
CA LEU A 287 6.62 11.91 1.29
C LEU A 287 6.23 12.31 2.72
N ALA A 288 7.01 13.21 3.35
CA ALA A 288 6.69 13.75 4.67
C ALA A 288 5.37 14.54 4.66
N LEU A 289 5.13 15.37 3.63
CA LEU A 289 3.85 16.05 3.44
C LEU A 289 2.70 15.04 3.31
N GLY A 290 2.86 14.03 2.46
CA GLY A 290 1.88 12.95 2.30
C GLY A 290 1.62 12.18 3.59
N SER A 291 2.64 11.97 4.43
CA SER A 291 2.48 11.27 5.71
C SER A 291 1.60 12.03 6.70
N ILE A 292 1.63 13.37 6.68
CA ILE A 292 0.76 14.22 7.51
C ILE A 292 -0.69 14.00 7.09
N GLY A 293 -0.96 14.02 5.78
CA GLY A 293 -2.29 13.74 5.25
C GLY A 293 -2.78 12.35 5.65
N ILE A 294 -1.94 11.32 5.49
CA ILE A 294 -2.26 9.94 5.89
C ILE A 294 -2.60 9.84 7.38
N LEU A 295 -1.80 10.45 8.25
CA LEU A 295 -2.01 10.43 9.70
C LEU A 295 -3.35 11.07 10.06
N LEU A 296 -3.64 12.26 9.52
CA LEU A 296 -4.89 12.98 9.77
C LEU A 296 -6.10 12.21 9.23
N GLY A 297 -6.00 11.65 8.03
CA GLY A 297 -7.04 10.80 7.44
C GLY A 297 -7.34 9.57 8.28
N GLY A 298 -6.27 8.91 8.75
CA GLY A 298 -6.31 7.77 9.65
C GLY A 298 -7.09 8.07 10.93
N TRP A 299 -6.77 9.17 11.60
CA TRP A 299 -7.39 9.50 12.88
C TRP A 299 -8.83 10.01 12.74
N VAL A 300 -9.13 10.79 11.70
CA VAL A 300 -10.44 11.43 11.55
C VAL A 300 -11.49 10.47 11.01
N ARG A 301 -11.17 9.63 10.03
CA ARG A 301 -12.17 8.83 9.29
C ARG A 301 -12.03 7.33 9.45
N SER A 302 -10.85 6.79 9.73
CA SER A 302 -10.69 5.33 9.83
C SER A 302 -11.52 4.66 10.94
N PRO A 303 -11.85 5.25 12.11
CA PRO A 303 -12.66 4.57 13.10
C PRO A 303 -14.01 4.04 12.55
N ARG A 304 -14.68 4.83 11.71
CA ARG A 304 -15.96 4.43 11.09
C ARG A 304 -15.77 3.31 10.08
N LEU A 305 -14.74 3.42 9.24
CA LEU A 305 -14.44 2.41 8.21
C LEU A 305 -13.99 1.08 8.84
N ILE A 306 -13.10 1.14 9.83
CA ILE A 306 -12.65 -0.03 10.59
C ILE A 306 -13.85 -0.76 11.19
N GLN A 307 -14.78 -0.05 11.84
CA GLN A 307 -15.98 -0.67 12.42
C GLN A 307 -16.89 -1.32 11.38
N ALA A 308 -17.08 -0.67 10.23
CA ALA A 308 -17.93 -1.22 9.17
C ALA A 308 -17.32 -2.50 8.61
N VAL A 309 -16.03 -2.46 8.27
CA VAL A 309 -15.30 -3.55 7.65
C VAL A 309 -15.01 -4.69 8.64
N SER A 310 -14.73 -4.39 9.91
CA SER A 310 -14.46 -5.42 10.92
C SER A 310 -15.67 -6.31 11.21
N ARG A 311 -16.90 -5.80 11.02
CA ARG A 311 -18.13 -6.59 11.18
C ARG A 311 -18.23 -7.70 10.13
N GLU A 312 -17.83 -7.40 8.89
CA GLU A 312 -17.79 -8.39 7.81
C GLU A 312 -16.71 -9.45 8.07
N TYR A 313 -15.67 -9.10 8.83
CA TYR A 313 -14.52 -9.98 9.09
C TYR A 313 -14.54 -10.65 10.47
N ALA A 314 -15.53 -10.37 11.32
CA ALA A 314 -15.62 -10.91 12.67
C ALA A 314 -15.65 -12.45 12.71
N SER A 315 -16.12 -13.09 11.64
CA SER A 315 -16.23 -14.54 11.52
C SER A 315 -14.94 -15.27 11.11
N LEU A 316 -13.87 -14.56 10.70
CA LEU A 316 -12.63 -15.20 10.27
C LEU A 316 -11.88 -15.88 11.41
N GLY A 317 -11.82 -15.21 12.56
CA GLY A 317 -11.00 -15.63 13.70
C GLY A 317 -9.49 -15.33 13.52
N PRO A 318 -8.70 -15.38 14.61
CA PRO A 318 -7.32 -14.89 14.62
C PRO A 318 -6.38 -15.58 13.63
N LYS A 319 -6.43 -16.92 13.53
CA LYS A 319 -5.52 -17.70 12.67
C LYS A 319 -5.75 -17.43 11.18
N ARG A 320 -7.00 -17.28 10.74
CA ARG A 320 -7.32 -16.91 9.35
C ARG A 320 -6.88 -15.48 9.05
N SER A 321 -7.03 -14.56 10.00
CA SER A 321 -6.52 -13.19 9.85
C SER A 321 -4.99 -13.17 9.70
N ILE A 322 -4.25 -13.99 10.47
CA ILE A 322 -2.80 -14.17 10.27
C ILE A 322 -2.50 -14.69 8.85
N ALA A 323 -3.22 -15.72 8.39
CA ALA A 323 -3.06 -16.28 7.05
C ALA A 323 -3.36 -15.29 5.92
N ALA A 324 -4.26 -14.32 6.14
CA ALA A 324 -4.56 -13.25 5.19
C ALA A 324 -3.53 -12.11 5.19
N PHE A 325 -2.85 -11.84 6.31
CA PHE A 325 -1.90 -10.74 6.39
C PHE A 325 -0.56 -11.03 5.72
N ILE A 326 -0.08 -12.26 5.78
CA ILE A 326 1.25 -12.60 5.28
C ILE A 326 1.32 -12.46 3.75
N PRO A 327 0.40 -13.02 2.94
CA PRO A 327 0.42 -12.84 1.49
C PRO A 327 0.23 -11.37 1.12
N ALA A 328 -0.71 -10.68 1.77
CA ALA A 328 -0.96 -9.26 1.54
C ALA A 328 0.29 -8.40 1.75
N PHE A 329 1.08 -8.69 2.80
CA PHE A 329 2.37 -8.05 3.04
C PHE A 329 3.36 -8.37 1.91
N LEU A 330 3.56 -9.64 1.57
CA LEU A 330 4.56 -10.06 0.59
C LEU A 330 4.27 -9.52 -0.82
N VAL A 331 3.02 -9.54 -1.26
CA VAL A 331 2.60 -8.98 -2.56
C VAL A 331 2.73 -7.47 -2.56
N ALA A 332 2.39 -6.79 -1.46
CA ALA A 332 2.59 -5.35 -1.38
C ALA A 332 4.07 -4.95 -1.36
N GLN A 333 4.93 -5.70 -0.69
CA GLN A 333 6.38 -5.50 -0.78
C GLN A 333 6.90 -5.74 -2.20
N THR A 334 6.40 -6.77 -2.88
CA THR A 334 6.75 -7.03 -4.28
C THR A 334 6.32 -5.86 -5.16
N ALA A 335 5.14 -5.30 -4.94
CA ALA A 335 4.66 -4.12 -5.65
C ALA A 335 5.55 -2.90 -5.41
N ILE A 336 6.01 -2.66 -4.18
CA ILE A 336 6.96 -1.58 -3.86
C ILE A 336 8.29 -1.78 -4.60
N ILE A 337 8.85 -3.00 -4.59
CA ILE A 337 10.10 -3.33 -5.28
C ILE A 337 9.99 -3.11 -6.80
N LEU A 338 8.83 -3.44 -7.38
CA LEU A 338 8.55 -3.26 -8.80
C LEU A 338 8.10 -1.83 -9.16
N GLY A 339 7.85 -0.97 -8.16
CA GLY A 339 7.24 0.35 -8.38
C GLY A 339 5.78 0.29 -8.82
N PHE A 340 5.11 -0.85 -8.73
CA PHE A 340 3.74 -1.01 -9.25
C PHE A 340 2.71 -0.44 -8.27
N PRO A 341 1.98 0.63 -8.63
CA PRO A 341 0.95 1.21 -7.78
C PRO A 341 -0.16 0.18 -7.54
N ILE A 342 -0.51 -0.11 -6.30
CA ILE A 342 -1.57 -1.07 -5.97
C ILE A 342 -2.65 -0.48 -5.07
N SER A 343 -3.87 -1.02 -5.19
CA SER A 343 -4.94 -0.71 -4.25
C SER A 343 -4.93 -1.71 -3.10
N PHE A 344 -4.60 -1.25 -1.90
CA PHE A 344 -4.43 -2.12 -0.74
C PHE A 344 -5.72 -2.84 -0.32
N ASN A 345 -6.88 -2.18 -0.49
CA ASN A 345 -8.18 -2.79 -0.24
C ASN A 345 -8.39 -4.05 -1.10
N LYS A 346 -7.98 -4.01 -2.38
CA LYS A 346 -8.06 -5.18 -3.27
C LYS A 346 -7.21 -6.34 -2.76
N VAL A 347 -5.97 -6.05 -2.38
CA VAL A 347 -5.03 -7.02 -1.83
C VAL A 347 -5.64 -7.70 -0.60
N MET A 348 -6.08 -6.90 0.38
CA MET A 348 -6.67 -7.40 1.63
C MET A 348 -7.94 -8.21 1.41
N ILE A 349 -8.90 -7.71 0.62
CA ILE A 349 -10.15 -8.43 0.34
C ILE A 349 -9.85 -9.78 -0.30
N SER A 350 -8.92 -9.85 -1.26
CA SER A 350 -8.57 -11.10 -1.95
C SER A 350 -7.97 -12.12 -0.98
N SER A 351 -7.05 -11.66 -0.12
CA SER A 351 -6.42 -12.50 0.90
C SER A 351 -7.42 -13.02 1.93
N ILE A 352 -8.32 -12.14 2.39
CA ILE A 352 -9.38 -12.49 3.34
C ILE A 352 -10.34 -13.53 2.75
N VAL A 353 -10.76 -13.33 1.49
CA VAL A 353 -11.61 -14.30 0.78
C VAL A 353 -10.91 -15.65 0.71
N GLY A 354 -9.62 -15.69 0.32
CA GLY A 354 -8.83 -16.93 0.28
C GLY A 354 -8.75 -17.65 1.62
N ALA A 355 -8.39 -16.94 2.69
CA ALA A 355 -8.31 -17.50 4.04
C ALA A 355 -9.67 -17.99 4.56
N GLY A 356 -10.76 -17.30 4.22
CA GLY A 356 -12.13 -17.60 4.64
C GLY A 356 -12.74 -18.86 4.00
N LEU A 357 -12.21 -19.33 2.85
CA LEU A 357 -12.66 -20.55 2.17
C LEU A 357 -12.31 -21.83 2.95
N VAL A 358 -11.37 -21.79 3.90
CA VAL A 358 -10.96 -22.96 4.69
C VAL A 358 -11.93 -23.20 5.85
N GLY A 359 -12.51 -24.39 5.93
CA GLY A 359 -13.30 -24.85 7.07
C GLY A 359 -14.79 -24.47 7.03
N GLY A 360 -15.35 -24.20 5.84
CA GLY A 360 -16.80 -24.10 5.65
C GLY A 360 -17.48 -22.87 6.29
N SER A 361 -16.72 -21.89 6.81
CA SER A 361 -17.22 -20.60 7.30
C SER A 361 -17.78 -19.68 6.21
N SER A 362 -18.08 -20.25 5.05
CA SER A 362 -18.71 -19.59 3.91
C SER A 362 -20.19 -19.29 4.22
N GLY A 363 -20.44 -18.33 5.09
CA GLY A 363 -21.62 -17.47 4.96
C GLY A 363 -21.60 -16.67 3.65
N SER A 364 -20.48 -16.66 2.93
CA SER A 364 -20.44 -16.23 1.53
C SER A 364 -21.04 -17.33 0.65
N GLY A 365 -22.31 -17.18 0.27
CA GLY A 365 -22.77 -17.74 -1.00
C GLY A 365 -21.68 -17.47 -2.05
N GLY A 366 -21.23 -18.54 -2.71
CA GLY A 366 -19.99 -18.59 -3.49
C GLY A 366 -19.78 -17.37 -4.36
N VAL A 367 -18.51 -16.99 -4.54
CA VAL A 367 -18.05 -15.87 -5.38
C VAL A 367 -18.93 -15.77 -6.63
N SER A 368 -19.91 -14.87 -6.60
CA SER A 368 -20.87 -14.82 -7.70
C SER A 368 -20.19 -14.14 -8.86
N VAL A 369 -20.32 -14.73 -10.05
CA VAL A 369 -19.81 -14.13 -11.29
C VAL A 369 -20.32 -12.69 -11.44
N LYS A 370 -21.56 -12.44 -10.99
CA LYS A 370 -22.17 -11.11 -10.93
C LYS A 370 -21.42 -10.14 -10.01
N LYS A 371 -21.10 -10.52 -8.76
CA LYS A 371 -20.33 -9.66 -7.83
C LYS A 371 -18.93 -9.38 -8.36
N THR A 372 -18.27 -10.41 -8.89
CA THR A 372 -16.93 -10.27 -9.50
C THR A 372 -16.97 -9.32 -10.70
N GLY A 373 -17.98 -9.46 -11.57
CA GLY A 373 -18.19 -8.58 -12.71
C GLY A 373 -18.43 -7.12 -12.31
N TYR A 374 -19.23 -6.86 -11.26
CA TYR A 374 -19.41 -5.50 -10.74
C TYR A 374 -18.11 -4.91 -10.20
N THR A 375 -17.31 -5.70 -9.48
CA THR A 375 -16.01 -5.23 -8.96
C THR A 375 -15.04 -4.88 -10.09
N LEU A 376 -14.90 -5.75 -11.09
CA LEU A 376 -14.06 -5.48 -12.27
C LEU A 376 -14.57 -4.28 -13.07
N GLY A 377 -15.88 -4.18 -13.27
CA GLY A 377 -16.52 -3.04 -13.94
C GLY A 377 -16.29 -1.72 -13.20
N ALA A 378 -16.34 -1.73 -11.86
CA ALA A 378 -16.03 -0.55 -11.06
C ALA A 378 -14.56 -0.13 -11.20
N TRP A 379 -13.62 -1.06 -11.32
CA TRP A 379 -12.20 -0.76 -11.50
C TRP A 379 -11.91 -0.13 -12.87
N VAL A 380 -12.44 -0.73 -13.93
CA VAL A 380 -12.30 -0.18 -15.29
C VAL A 380 -13.02 1.17 -15.37
N GLY A 381 -14.23 1.26 -14.83
CA GLY A 381 -15.02 2.48 -14.78
C GLY A 381 -14.32 3.61 -14.03
N SER A 382 -13.67 3.34 -12.89
CA SER A 382 -12.95 4.37 -12.15
C SER A 382 -11.67 4.84 -12.85
N MET A 383 -10.99 3.94 -13.57
CA MET A 383 -9.80 4.28 -14.36
C MET A 383 -10.19 5.14 -15.59
N VAL A 384 -11.14 4.67 -16.40
CA VAL A 384 -11.59 5.39 -17.60
C VAL A 384 -12.29 6.69 -17.24
N GLY A 385 -13.18 6.67 -16.24
CA GLY A 385 -13.85 7.86 -15.73
C GLY A 385 -12.86 8.85 -15.12
N GLY A 386 -11.87 8.37 -14.35
CA GLY A 386 -10.79 9.21 -13.83
C GLY A 386 -9.98 9.89 -14.93
N ALA A 387 -9.65 9.17 -16.01
CA ALA A 387 -8.96 9.74 -17.16
C ALA A 387 -9.79 10.81 -17.87
N ALA A 388 -11.04 10.51 -18.20
CA ALA A 388 -11.91 11.46 -18.89
C ALA A 388 -12.16 12.74 -18.06
N ILE A 389 -12.44 12.58 -16.77
CA ILE A 389 -12.68 13.71 -15.86
C ILE A 389 -11.41 14.55 -15.70
N SER A 390 -10.24 13.92 -15.52
CA SER A 390 -8.99 14.66 -15.30
C SER A 390 -8.55 15.39 -16.57
N PHE A 391 -8.72 14.78 -17.75
CA PHE A 391 -8.48 15.42 -19.05
C PHE A 391 -9.35 16.68 -19.22
N ALA A 392 -10.67 16.54 -19.01
CA ALA A 392 -11.60 17.67 -19.12
C ALA A 392 -11.30 18.77 -18.09
N LEU A 393 -11.05 18.37 -16.83
CA LEU A 393 -10.74 19.30 -15.74
C LEU A 393 -9.46 20.09 -16.01
N TYR A 394 -8.44 19.46 -16.58
CA TYR A 394 -7.21 20.15 -16.97
C TYR A 394 -7.48 21.29 -17.96
N HIS A 395 -8.21 21.02 -19.05
CA HIS A 395 -8.53 22.05 -20.04
C HIS A 395 -9.39 23.17 -19.47
N VAL A 396 -10.37 22.85 -18.63
CA VAL A 396 -11.21 23.87 -17.97
C VAL A 396 -10.35 24.79 -17.10
N LEU A 397 -9.48 24.21 -16.25
CA LEU A 397 -8.63 25.02 -15.38
C LEU A 397 -7.56 25.80 -16.17
N ALA A 398 -6.98 25.21 -17.22
CA ALA A 398 -6.03 25.90 -18.10
C ALA A 398 -6.68 27.11 -18.78
N ALA A 399 -7.91 26.97 -19.29
CA ALA A 399 -8.67 28.07 -19.90
C ALA A 399 -8.98 29.19 -18.89
N VAL A 400 -9.45 28.83 -17.68
CA VAL A 400 -9.76 29.80 -16.61
C VAL A 400 -8.51 30.57 -16.15
N LEU A 401 -7.36 29.91 -16.12
CA LEU A 401 -6.09 30.50 -15.70
C LEU A 401 -5.34 31.21 -16.85
N GLY A 402 -5.86 31.18 -18.08
CA GLY A 402 -5.20 31.76 -19.25
C GLY A 402 -3.90 31.05 -19.65
N LEU A 403 -3.82 29.73 -19.41
CA LEU A 403 -2.67 28.87 -19.70
C LEU A 403 -2.89 27.97 -20.93
N GLY A 404 -4.05 28.10 -21.59
CA GLY A 404 -4.51 27.25 -22.68
C GLY A 404 -4.08 27.70 -24.07
#